data_AF-A0AAU3W722-F1
#
_entry.id   AF-A0AAU3W722-F1
#
_cell.length_a   1.000
_cell.length_b   1.000
_cell.length_c   1.000
_cell.angle_alpha   90.00
_cell.angle_beta   90.00
_cell.angle_gamma   90.00
#
_symmetry.space_group_name_H-M   'P 1'
#
loop_
_entity.id
_entity.type
_entity.pdbx_description
1 polymer ?
#
loop_
_entity_poly.entity_id
_entity_poly.type
_entity_poly.pdbx_seq_one_letter_code
_entity_poly.pdbx_strand_id
1 'polypeptide(L)'
;MSARLLHELGLSPAAEALTERGGVFAPVHLGTRDVRVGTLLDAVHAEPGLLPPRSGHLGNWEDIALGRSGPMDFNTAVCGGGHGFPLIYGFTQTEAEETGGDDVYLPGSLVEGGRRRPLPLHTWDGRAFVRRDRSRPLFCPLVRADVDGELTPLVEVHWRRMRALTGYRFELEATRLLAHAPLVADMLCVLLAEAGRKENPRRAFAELISHAARLDGRVGRCELRPDGTGYLLDGHRFGSARELAEAALLPLRALTEPRWFFDSLSALPPVLPVMSHLVTTVLSALFGVDYPDVRPSADVPEPVTAPSRAPGLTDGGFRVHLHWGARAMAGCPPRRGGYFGRKSTARAMRGITGPLVRDFAEAHPLCFVLLPAPVFMLCPPGTSAGDAEVLAGLFKTTLSAPGDQAYETALGWLAEHRDGLSAYLLDRFRDGSGVPHDGASREAAVPVEPDGFRDLTLRQASALVAAFEETLA
;
A
#
# COMPACT_ATOMS: atom_id res chain seq x y z
N MET A 1 15.66 2.96 16.45
CA MET A 1 14.60 1.99 16.80
C MET A 1 15.03 1.20 18.03
N SER A 2 14.13 0.96 18.98
CA SER A 2 14.49 0.23 20.19
C SER A 2 14.85 -1.25 19.92
N ALA A 3 15.89 -1.77 20.59
CA ALA A 3 16.20 -3.20 20.62
C ALA A 3 15.01 -4.04 21.12
N ARG A 4 14.13 -3.39 21.90
CA ARG A 4 12.84 -3.91 22.35
C ARG A 4 11.94 -4.33 21.17
N LEU A 5 11.74 -3.48 20.16
CA LEU A 5 10.88 -3.82 19.02
C LEU A 5 11.39 -5.04 18.24
N LEU A 6 12.71 -5.15 18.05
CA LEU A 6 13.32 -6.31 17.39
C LEU A 6 13.05 -7.60 18.16
N HIS A 7 13.14 -7.56 19.49
CA HIS A 7 12.89 -8.70 20.36
C HIS A 7 11.40 -9.07 20.40
N GLU A 8 10.53 -8.11 20.69
CA GLU A 8 9.07 -8.33 20.83
C GLU A 8 8.44 -8.85 19.54
N LEU A 9 8.93 -8.43 18.37
CA LEU A 9 8.43 -8.89 17.07
C LEU A 9 9.19 -10.10 16.50
N GLY A 10 10.15 -10.67 17.23
CA GLY A 10 10.90 -11.87 16.81
C GLY A 10 11.72 -11.66 15.53
N LEU A 11 12.37 -10.49 15.41
CA LEU A 11 13.09 -10.06 14.22
C LEU A 11 14.58 -10.46 14.22
N SER A 12 15.09 -11.12 15.24
CA SER A 12 16.51 -11.51 15.37
C SER A 12 17.07 -12.24 14.13
N PRO A 13 16.37 -13.24 13.53
CA PRO A 13 16.89 -13.90 12.33
C PRO A 13 17.03 -12.97 11.12
N ALA A 14 16.17 -11.96 11.01
CA ALA A 14 16.26 -10.96 9.95
C ALA A 14 17.40 -9.97 10.22
N ALA A 15 17.59 -9.60 11.49
CA ALA A 15 18.72 -8.77 11.92
C ALA A 15 20.05 -9.46 11.60
N GLU A 16 20.23 -10.72 12.01
CA GLU A 16 21.42 -11.54 11.70
C GLU A 16 21.69 -11.63 10.19
N ALA A 17 20.64 -11.80 9.38
CA ALA A 17 20.78 -11.86 7.92
C ALA A 17 21.28 -10.54 7.31
N LEU A 18 20.97 -9.39 7.94
CA LEU A 18 21.41 -8.08 7.47
C LEU A 18 22.79 -7.71 8.02
N THR A 19 23.10 -8.04 9.27
CA THR A 19 24.35 -7.64 9.93
C THR A 19 25.50 -8.60 9.66
N GLU A 20 25.29 -9.90 9.88
CA GLU A 20 26.38 -10.90 9.85
C GLU A 20 26.62 -11.43 8.44
N ARG A 21 25.56 -11.52 7.63
CA ARG A 21 25.61 -12.10 6.28
C ARG A 21 25.72 -11.04 5.17
N GLY A 22 25.87 -9.76 5.54
CA GLY A 22 25.95 -8.64 4.59
C GLY A 22 24.72 -8.49 3.70
N GLY A 23 23.55 -8.93 4.16
CA GLY A 23 22.30 -8.81 3.42
C GLY A 23 21.86 -7.35 3.28
N VAL A 24 21.28 -6.99 2.13
CA VAL A 24 20.79 -5.63 1.86
C VAL A 24 19.27 -5.49 2.03
N PHE A 25 18.53 -6.60 2.03
CA PHE A 25 17.08 -6.60 2.22
C PHE A 25 16.61 -7.92 2.82
N ALA A 26 15.80 -7.85 3.87
CA ALA A 26 15.19 -8.97 4.56
C ALA A 26 13.67 -8.75 4.70
N PRO A 27 12.81 -9.54 4.02
CA PRO A 27 11.38 -9.48 4.23
C PRO A 27 10.98 -10.33 5.45
N VAL A 28 10.14 -9.78 6.31
CA VAL A 28 9.49 -10.50 7.42
C VAL A 28 7.99 -10.35 7.25
N HIS A 29 7.25 -11.47 7.27
CA HIS A 29 5.79 -11.44 7.26
C HIS A 29 5.26 -11.94 8.60
N LEU A 30 4.63 -11.06 9.38
CA LEU A 30 4.19 -11.42 10.74
C LEU A 30 2.98 -12.36 10.77
N GLY A 31 2.22 -12.48 9.67
CA GLY A 31 1.15 -13.48 9.56
C GLY A 31 1.64 -14.93 9.66
N THR A 32 2.95 -15.18 9.59
CA THR A 32 3.54 -16.52 9.80
C THR A 32 4.23 -16.66 11.15
N ARG A 33 4.10 -15.68 12.05
CA ARG A 33 4.81 -15.64 13.34
C ARG A 33 3.87 -15.79 14.52
N ASP A 34 4.41 -16.38 15.59
CA ASP A 34 3.72 -16.56 16.87
C ASP A 34 3.90 -15.32 17.75
N VAL A 35 3.60 -14.14 17.19
CA VAL A 35 3.57 -12.84 17.90
C VAL A 35 2.11 -12.50 18.16
N ARG A 36 1.74 -12.22 19.42
CA ARG A 36 0.36 -11.83 19.77
C ARG A 36 -0.02 -10.52 19.09
N VAL A 37 -1.28 -10.40 18.69
CA VAL A 37 -1.85 -9.16 18.14
C VAL A 37 -1.62 -8.02 19.12
N GLY A 38 -1.98 -8.20 20.40
CA GLY A 38 -1.78 -7.18 21.43
C GLY A 38 -0.33 -6.75 21.57
N THR A 39 0.62 -7.71 21.59
CA THR A 39 2.05 -7.41 21.67
C THR A 39 2.52 -6.54 20.49
N LEU A 40 2.06 -6.82 19.27
CA LEU A 40 2.39 -5.97 18.12
C LEU A 40 1.84 -4.55 18.31
N LEU A 41 0.56 -4.41 18.67
CA LEU A 41 -0.07 -3.10 18.79
C LEU A 41 0.56 -2.26 19.89
N ASP A 42 0.85 -2.88 21.04
CA ASP A 42 1.52 -2.23 22.16
C ASP A 42 2.95 -1.81 21.78
N ALA A 43 3.66 -2.63 21.01
CA ALA A 43 5.02 -2.30 20.56
C ALA A 43 5.03 -1.16 19.54
N VAL A 44 4.05 -1.11 18.62
CA VAL A 44 3.86 0.01 17.69
C VAL A 44 3.59 1.30 18.45
N HIS A 45 2.69 1.28 19.44
CA HIS A 45 2.34 2.46 20.24
C HIS A 45 3.44 2.89 21.21
N ALA A 46 4.29 1.96 21.66
CA ALA A 46 5.39 2.26 22.56
C ALA A 46 6.62 2.86 21.86
N GLU A 47 6.81 2.65 20.55
CA GLU A 47 7.94 3.20 19.80
C GLU A 47 7.66 4.66 19.39
N PRO A 48 8.43 5.65 19.87
CA PRO A 48 8.14 7.05 19.61
C PRO A 48 8.16 7.40 18.11
N GLY A 49 7.07 8.02 17.64
CA GLY A 49 6.92 8.51 16.28
C GLY A 49 6.70 7.42 15.22
N LEU A 50 6.69 6.14 15.60
CA LEU A 50 6.35 5.04 14.71
C LEU A 50 4.84 5.04 14.43
N LEU A 51 4.46 5.16 13.16
CA LEU A 51 3.10 5.00 12.70
C LEU A 51 3.13 4.29 11.35
N PRO A 52 3.01 2.95 11.31
CA PRO A 52 3.15 2.19 10.07
C PRO A 52 2.10 2.61 9.03
N PRO A 53 2.48 2.84 7.76
CA PRO A 53 1.52 3.10 6.71
C PRO A 53 0.62 1.88 6.47
N ARG A 54 -0.64 2.15 6.19
CA ARG A 54 -1.54 1.24 5.48
C ARG A 54 -1.68 1.78 4.06
N SER A 55 -0.99 1.15 3.11
CA SER A 55 -1.13 1.51 1.69
C SER A 55 -2.53 1.20 1.16
N GLY A 56 -3.20 2.19 0.56
CA GLY A 56 -4.42 2.00 -0.22
C GLY A 56 -4.42 2.86 -1.47
N HIS A 57 -5.45 2.75 -2.30
CA HIS A 57 -5.48 3.45 -3.58
C HIS A 57 -6.21 4.79 -3.49
N LEU A 58 -5.93 5.68 -4.43
CA LEU A 58 -6.76 6.85 -4.69
C LEU A 58 -8.18 6.41 -5.05
N GLY A 59 -9.19 6.99 -4.39
CA GLY A 59 -10.60 6.73 -4.66
C GLY A 59 -11.47 7.03 -3.44
N ASN A 60 -12.57 6.27 -3.30
CA ASN A 60 -13.58 6.50 -2.28
C ASN A 60 -13.16 5.95 -0.91
N TRP A 61 -12.92 6.84 0.05
CA TRP A 61 -12.44 6.50 1.39
C TRP A 61 -13.44 6.83 2.50
N GLU A 62 -14.54 7.51 2.19
CA GLU A 62 -15.49 8.00 3.18
C GLU A 62 -16.21 6.85 3.86
N ASP A 63 -16.79 5.94 3.06
CA ASP A 63 -17.46 4.74 3.60
C ASP A 63 -16.47 3.78 4.27
N ILE A 64 -15.22 3.76 3.80
CA ILE A 64 -14.12 3.02 4.45
C ILE A 64 -13.79 3.63 5.81
N ALA A 65 -13.65 4.94 5.89
CA ALA A 65 -13.32 5.65 7.12
C ALA A 65 -14.44 5.57 8.16
N LEU A 66 -15.69 5.39 7.71
CA LEU A 66 -16.88 5.24 8.55
C LEU A 66 -17.20 3.78 8.91
N GLY A 67 -16.41 2.81 8.49
CA GLY A 67 -16.59 1.40 8.85
C GLY A 67 -17.84 0.75 8.23
N ARG A 68 -18.19 1.15 7.00
CA ARG A 68 -19.38 0.67 6.28
C ARG A 68 -19.08 0.21 4.84
N SER A 69 -17.85 -0.22 4.62
CA SER A 69 -17.27 -0.60 3.32
C SER A 69 -17.06 -2.10 3.15
N GLY A 70 -17.65 -2.92 4.04
CA GLY A 70 -17.58 -4.37 4.00
C GLY A 70 -16.14 -4.88 4.07
N PRO A 71 -15.61 -5.52 3.00
CA PRO A 71 -14.24 -6.05 2.98
C PRO A 71 -13.15 -5.04 3.32
N MET A 72 -13.41 -3.74 3.20
CA MET A 72 -12.43 -2.67 3.43
C MET A 72 -12.44 -2.10 4.85
N ASP A 73 -13.33 -2.56 5.74
CA ASP A 73 -13.47 -2.05 7.12
C ASP A 73 -12.26 -2.35 8.01
N PHE A 74 -11.40 -3.29 7.63
CA PHE A 74 -10.14 -3.50 8.35
C PHE A 74 -9.27 -2.23 8.32
N ASN A 75 -9.47 -1.33 7.35
CA ASN A 75 -8.78 -0.04 7.32
C ASN A 75 -9.26 0.90 8.42
N THR A 76 -10.54 0.86 8.77
CA THR A 76 -11.11 1.62 9.89
C THR A 76 -10.46 1.18 11.19
N ALA A 77 -10.28 -0.13 11.37
CA ALA A 77 -9.64 -0.67 12.58
C ALA A 77 -8.17 -0.26 12.67
N VAL A 78 -7.41 -0.38 11.58
CA VAL A 78 -5.98 -0.01 11.56
C VAL A 78 -5.79 1.50 11.71
N CYS A 79 -6.43 2.28 10.83
CA CYS A 79 -6.17 3.72 10.72
C CYS A 79 -6.99 4.53 11.73
N GLY A 80 -8.28 4.20 11.91
CA GLY A 80 -9.14 4.86 12.89
C GLY A 80 -8.80 4.46 14.34
N GLY A 81 -8.26 3.25 14.55
CA GLY A 81 -7.72 2.81 15.84
C GLY A 81 -6.32 3.37 16.17
N GLY A 82 -5.72 4.18 15.29
CA GLY A 82 -4.41 4.77 15.52
C GLY A 82 -3.24 3.78 15.49
N HIS A 83 -3.40 2.62 14.85
CA HIS A 83 -2.31 1.64 14.65
C HIS A 83 -1.51 1.87 13.37
N GLY A 84 -1.98 2.79 12.52
CA GLY A 84 -1.34 3.18 11.27
C GLY A 84 -2.05 4.38 10.66
N PHE A 85 -1.67 4.73 9.43
CA PHE A 85 -2.31 5.81 8.68
C PHE A 85 -2.50 5.45 7.21
N PRO A 86 -3.51 6.01 6.50
CA PRO A 86 -3.68 5.78 5.08
C PRO A 86 -2.55 6.43 4.26
N LEU A 87 -1.72 5.60 3.64
CA LEU A 87 -0.75 6.03 2.62
C LEU A 87 -1.34 5.76 1.24
N ILE A 88 -1.64 6.80 0.49
CA ILE A 88 -2.41 6.71 -0.75
C ILE A 88 -1.47 6.55 -1.94
N TYR A 89 -1.56 5.38 -2.58
CA TYR A 89 -0.95 5.05 -3.84
C TYR A 89 -1.81 5.60 -4.98
N GLY A 90 -1.24 6.51 -5.78
CA GLY A 90 -1.97 7.24 -6.81
C GLY A 90 -1.79 6.73 -8.24
N PHE A 91 -0.90 5.76 -8.48
CA PHE A 91 -0.72 5.16 -9.82
C PHE A 91 -1.75 4.06 -10.07
N THR A 92 -3.01 4.45 -10.02
CA THR A 92 -4.17 3.58 -10.15
C THR A 92 -4.91 3.86 -11.45
N GLN A 93 -5.90 3.04 -11.77
CA GLN A 93 -6.76 3.24 -12.93
C GLN A 93 -8.21 3.30 -12.49
N THR A 94 -9.03 4.10 -13.19
CA THR A 94 -10.48 4.09 -12.99
C THR A 94 -11.04 2.72 -13.32
N GLU A 95 -12.07 2.30 -12.60
CA GLU A 95 -12.84 1.12 -12.95
C GLU A 95 -13.54 1.29 -14.30
N ALA A 96 -13.56 0.22 -15.11
CA ALA A 96 -14.34 0.14 -16.33
C ALA A 96 -15.80 -0.28 -16.05
N GLU A 97 -16.65 -0.26 -17.08
CA GLU A 97 -18.03 -0.77 -16.99
C GLU A 97 -18.10 -2.30 -16.87
N GLU A 98 -17.32 -3.03 -17.67
CA GLU A 98 -17.33 -4.49 -17.67
C GLU A 98 -16.24 -5.08 -16.78
N THR A 99 -14.96 -4.83 -17.12
CA THR A 99 -13.82 -5.43 -16.40
C THR A 99 -12.58 -4.54 -16.42
N GLY A 100 -11.81 -4.61 -15.33
CA GLY A 100 -10.51 -3.98 -15.18
C GLY A 100 -10.53 -2.62 -14.48
N GLY A 101 -9.32 -2.14 -14.17
CA GLY A 101 -9.12 -0.94 -13.37
C GLY A 101 -9.17 -1.24 -11.88
N ASP A 102 -9.51 -0.23 -11.09
CA ASP A 102 -9.64 -0.36 -9.64
C ASP A 102 -11.10 -0.52 -9.23
N ASP A 103 -11.53 -1.77 -9.16
CA ASP A 103 -12.86 -2.19 -8.72
C ASP A 103 -13.05 -2.16 -7.19
N VAL A 104 -12.00 -1.84 -6.43
CA VAL A 104 -12.04 -1.76 -4.97
C VAL A 104 -12.35 -0.33 -4.52
N TYR A 105 -11.57 0.66 -4.97
CA TYR A 105 -11.71 2.05 -4.54
C TYR A 105 -12.54 2.90 -5.52
N LEU A 106 -12.82 2.36 -6.71
CA LEU A 106 -13.72 2.94 -7.70
C LEU A 106 -13.43 4.43 -8.02
N PRO A 107 -12.18 4.82 -8.34
CA PRO A 107 -11.82 6.23 -8.47
C PRO A 107 -12.53 6.94 -9.63
N GLY A 108 -13.09 6.23 -10.61
CA GLY A 108 -13.93 6.81 -11.66
C GLY A 108 -15.35 7.16 -11.21
N SER A 109 -15.70 6.93 -9.95
CA SER A 109 -17.03 7.16 -9.38
C SER A 109 -16.94 7.83 -8.02
N LEU A 110 -18.08 8.32 -7.53
CA LEU A 110 -18.30 8.67 -6.14
C LEU A 110 -19.13 7.59 -5.46
N VAL A 111 -18.73 7.18 -4.26
CA VAL A 111 -19.48 6.24 -3.41
C VAL A 111 -19.90 6.97 -2.15
N GLU A 112 -21.21 6.99 -1.89
CA GLU A 112 -21.79 7.65 -0.73
C GLU A 112 -22.89 6.77 -0.12
N GLY A 113 -22.68 6.31 1.11
CA GLY A 113 -23.68 5.52 1.83
C GLY A 113 -24.01 4.20 1.14
N GLY A 114 -22.99 3.54 0.56
CA GLY A 114 -23.12 2.29 -0.20
C GLY A 114 -23.64 2.48 -1.63
N ARG A 115 -23.85 3.71 -2.10
CA ARG A 115 -24.35 3.98 -3.46
C ARG A 115 -23.26 4.57 -4.34
N ARG A 116 -23.04 3.93 -5.49
CA ARG A 116 -22.10 4.38 -6.51
C ARG A 116 -22.76 5.31 -7.53
N ARG A 117 -22.10 6.43 -7.81
CA ARG A 117 -22.43 7.39 -8.87
C ARG A 117 -21.22 7.58 -9.80
N PRO A 118 -21.27 7.11 -11.05
CA PRO A 118 -20.20 7.35 -12.03
C PRO A 118 -19.97 8.84 -12.30
N LEU A 119 -18.71 9.25 -12.43
CA LEU A 119 -18.33 10.60 -12.85
C LEU A 119 -18.17 10.66 -14.38
N PRO A 120 -18.51 11.79 -15.05
CA PRO A 120 -18.12 12.03 -16.43
C PRO A 120 -16.61 12.31 -16.51
N LEU A 121 -15.87 11.45 -17.20
CA LEU A 121 -14.40 11.50 -17.23
C LEU A 121 -13.89 12.07 -18.56
N HIS A 122 -12.80 12.82 -18.48
CA HIS A 122 -12.16 13.49 -19.60
C HIS A 122 -10.65 13.26 -19.58
N THR A 123 -10.05 13.06 -20.75
CA THR A 123 -8.60 12.98 -20.92
C THR A 123 -8.16 13.79 -22.15
N TRP A 124 -6.87 14.10 -22.21
CA TRP A 124 -6.30 14.90 -23.30
C TRP A 124 -6.21 14.09 -24.60
N ASP A 125 -6.68 14.63 -25.72
CA ASP A 125 -6.58 13.97 -27.04
C ASP A 125 -5.38 14.41 -27.88
N GLY A 126 -4.54 15.31 -27.34
CA GLY A 126 -3.48 15.99 -28.06
C GLY A 126 -3.76 17.48 -28.28
N ARG A 127 -5.02 17.92 -28.14
CA ARG A 127 -5.44 19.31 -28.39
C ARG A 127 -6.40 19.85 -27.33
N ALA A 128 -7.29 19.02 -26.82
CA ALA A 128 -8.28 19.40 -25.83
C ALA A 128 -8.60 18.23 -24.89
N PHE A 129 -9.31 18.52 -23.80
CA PHE A 129 -9.93 17.50 -22.97
C PHE A 129 -11.23 17.04 -23.63
N VAL A 130 -11.31 15.74 -23.93
CA VAL A 130 -12.49 15.14 -24.52
C VAL A 130 -13.09 14.11 -23.56
N ARG A 131 -14.42 14.03 -23.55
CA ARG A 131 -15.14 13.05 -22.75
C ARG A 131 -14.78 11.64 -23.21
N ARG A 132 -14.56 10.74 -22.27
CA ARG A 132 -14.32 9.33 -22.50
C ARG A 132 -15.50 8.50 -21.99
N ASP A 133 -15.80 7.44 -22.72
CA ASP A 133 -16.64 6.37 -22.21
C ASP A 133 -15.85 5.53 -21.18
N ARG A 134 -16.54 4.56 -20.58
CA ARG A 134 -15.98 3.66 -19.56
C ARG A 134 -15.66 2.27 -20.11
N SER A 135 -15.47 2.17 -21.43
CA SER A 135 -15.13 0.91 -22.10
C SER A 135 -13.77 0.35 -21.66
N ARG A 136 -12.91 1.21 -21.09
CA ARG A 136 -11.61 0.83 -20.56
C ARG A 136 -11.22 1.67 -19.34
N PRO A 137 -10.34 1.13 -18.48
CA PRO A 137 -9.74 1.89 -17.39
C PRO A 137 -8.87 3.05 -17.89
N LEU A 138 -8.91 4.17 -17.17
CA LEU A 138 -8.08 5.36 -17.44
C LEU A 138 -7.10 5.58 -16.29
N PHE A 139 -5.86 5.97 -16.58
CA PHE A 139 -4.83 6.22 -15.59
C PHE A 139 -5.15 7.49 -14.79
N CYS A 140 -5.52 7.32 -13.52
CA CYS A 140 -6.10 8.38 -12.69
C CYS A 140 -5.32 9.71 -12.67
N PRO A 141 -3.97 9.73 -12.63
CA PRO A 141 -3.21 10.98 -12.66
C PRO A 141 -3.45 11.85 -13.91
N LEU A 142 -3.95 11.28 -15.00
CA LEU A 142 -4.17 11.97 -16.28
C LEU A 142 -5.66 12.26 -16.57
N VAL A 143 -6.53 12.00 -15.60
CA VAL A 143 -7.99 12.14 -15.76
C VAL A 143 -8.49 13.41 -15.09
N ARG A 144 -9.39 14.12 -15.78
CA ARG A 144 -10.26 15.14 -15.19
C ARG A 144 -11.69 14.62 -15.11
N ALA A 145 -12.39 14.94 -14.04
CA ALA A 145 -13.81 14.69 -13.88
C ALA A 145 -14.59 16.00 -14.06
N ASP A 146 -15.76 15.91 -14.68
CA ASP A 146 -16.76 16.97 -14.63
C ASP A 146 -17.48 16.91 -13.28
N VAL A 147 -17.26 17.94 -12.46
CA VAL A 147 -17.91 18.12 -11.17
C VAL A 147 -18.59 19.49 -11.20
N ASP A 148 -19.91 19.49 -11.15
CA ASP A 148 -20.75 20.69 -11.18
C ASP A 148 -20.48 21.62 -12.38
N GLY A 149 -20.15 21.03 -13.54
CA GLY A 149 -19.86 21.76 -14.78
C GLY A 149 -18.40 22.20 -14.93
N GLU A 150 -17.54 21.91 -13.95
CA GLU A 150 -16.11 22.23 -14.00
C GLU A 150 -15.23 20.98 -14.16
N LEU A 151 -14.25 21.05 -15.07
CA LEU A 151 -13.26 20.00 -15.25
C LEU A 151 -12.19 20.07 -14.15
N THR A 152 -12.37 19.24 -13.12
CA THR A 152 -11.45 19.13 -11.98
C THR A 152 -10.55 17.91 -12.14
N PRO A 153 -9.23 17.99 -11.86
CA PRO A 153 -8.37 16.82 -11.75
C PRO A 153 -8.99 15.74 -10.86
N LEU A 154 -9.06 14.49 -11.35
CA LEU A 154 -9.72 13.41 -10.60
C LEU A 154 -9.07 13.18 -9.24
N VAL A 155 -7.74 13.33 -9.18
CA VAL A 155 -6.97 13.27 -7.93
C VAL A 155 -7.44 14.34 -6.94
N GLU A 156 -7.69 15.56 -7.41
CA GLU A 156 -8.14 16.67 -6.56
C GLU A 156 -9.57 16.42 -6.03
N VAL A 157 -10.45 15.79 -6.82
CA VAL A 157 -11.79 15.38 -6.37
C VAL A 157 -11.70 14.47 -5.15
N HIS A 158 -10.96 13.38 -5.26
CA HIS A 158 -10.82 12.40 -4.16
C HIS A 158 -10.00 12.96 -2.99
N TRP A 159 -8.94 13.72 -3.27
CA TRP A 159 -8.08 14.30 -2.23
C TRP A 159 -8.82 15.32 -1.36
N ARG A 160 -9.68 16.16 -1.96
CA ARG A 160 -10.53 17.09 -1.20
C ARG A 160 -11.46 16.36 -0.25
N ARG A 161 -12.08 15.26 -0.71
CA ARG A 161 -13.02 14.49 0.12
C ARG A 161 -12.30 13.71 1.23
N MET A 162 -11.17 13.06 0.95
CA MET A 162 -10.32 12.43 1.96
C MET A 162 -9.89 13.43 3.04
N ARG A 163 -9.47 14.64 2.67
CA ARG A 163 -9.09 15.69 3.61
C ARG A 163 -10.23 16.22 4.46
N ALA A 164 -11.48 16.05 4.03
CA ALA A 164 -12.65 16.45 4.81
C ALA A 164 -12.98 15.45 5.93
N LEU A 165 -12.41 14.24 5.89
CA LEU A 165 -12.60 13.22 6.91
C LEU A 165 -11.77 13.56 8.16
N THR A 166 -12.46 13.85 9.26
CA THR A 166 -11.83 14.10 10.56
C THR A 166 -11.30 12.81 11.18
N GLY A 167 -10.18 12.88 11.90
CA GLY A 167 -9.60 11.73 12.61
C GLY A 167 -8.68 10.84 11.77
N TYR A 168 -8.51 11.14 10.49
CA TYR A 168 -7.59 10.42 9.60
C TYR A 168 -6.44 11.30 9.14
N ARG A 169 -5.25 10.70 9.10
CA ARG A 169 -4.04 11.30 8.51
C ARG A 169 -3.78 10.71 7.14
N PHE A 170 -4.40 11.27 6.10
CA PHE A 170 -4.11 10.87 4.73
C PHE A 170 -2.79 11.49 4.27
N GLU A 171 -1.92 10.67 3.66
CA GLU A 171 -0.76 11.17 2.91
C GLU A 171 -0.72 10.52 1.53
N LEU A 172 -0.29 11.25 0.50
CA LEU A 172 0.03 10.67 -0.80
C LEU A 172 1.45 10.09 -0.74
N GLU A 173 1.65 8.85 -1.21
CA GLU A 173 2.99 8.27 -1.35
C GLU A 173 3.90 9.17 -2.20
N ALA A 174 3.31 9.77 -3.24
CA ALA A 174 4.00 10.69 -4.14
C ALA A 174 4.60 11.91 -3.43
N THR A 175 3.97 12.42 -2.37
CA THR A 175 4.49 13.57 -1.60
C THR A 175 5.84 13.24 -0.98
N ARG A 176 5.98 12.02 -0.43
CA ARG A 176 7.22 11.58 0.22
C ARG A 176 8.36 11.40 -0.79
N LEU A 177 8.05 10.81 -1.95
CA LEU A 177 9.03 10.65 -3.02
C LEU A 177 9.45 12.00 -3.62
N LEU A 178 8.52 12.92 -3.84
CA LEU A 178 8.82 14.23 -4.44
C LEU A 178 9.55 15.18 -3.49
N ALA A 179 9.39 15.03 -2.17
CA ALA A 179 10.22 15.74 -1.21
C ALA A 179 11.72 15.45 -1.39
N HIS A 180 12.06 14.32 -2.01
CA HIS A 180 13.42 13.91 -2.35
C HIS A 180 13.64 13.77 -3.87
N ALA A 181 12.90 14.53 -4.69
CA ALA A 181 12.88 14.36 -6.15
C ALA A 181 14.27 14.28 -6.82
N PRO A 182 15.25 15.16 -6.51
CA PRO A 182 16.60 15.06 -7.09
C PRO A 182 17.28 13.72 -6.77
N LEU A 183 17.24 13.31 -5.50
CA LEU A 183 17.82 12.06 -5.01
C LEU A 183 17.12 10.84 -5.62
N VAL A 184 15.79 10.86 -5.72
CA VAL A 184 15.02 9.78 -6.37
C VAL A 184 15.45 9.64 -7.83
N ALA A 185 15.62 10.74 -8.56
CA ALA A 185 16.07 10.69 -9.94
C ALA A 185 17.51 10.15 -10.06
N ASP A 186 18.41 10.50 -9.12
CA ASP A 186 19.77 9.95 -9.09
C ASP A 186 19.78 8.45 -8.78
N MET A 187 18.97 8.01 -7.80
CA MET A 187 18.76 6.60 -7.47
C MET A 187 18.23 5.82 -8.67
N LEU A 188 17.25 6.35 -9.40
CA LEU A 188 16.75 5.74 -10.64
C LEU A 188 17.84 5.65 -11.71
N CYS A 189 18.69 6.67 -11.88
CA CYS A 189 19.80 6.62 -12.83
C CYS A 189 20.77 5.46 -12.53
N VAL A 190 21.13 5.27 -11.26
CA VAL A 190 21.97 4.15 -10.81
C VAL A 190 21.28 2.81 -11.08
N LEU A 191 20.00 2.70 -10.73
CA LEU A 191 19.22 1.48 -10.95
C LEU A 191 19.10 1.11 -12.44
N LEU A 192 18.88 2.10 -13.31
CA LEU A 192 18.80 1.90 -14.76
C LEU A 192 20.15 1.43 -15.33
N ALA A 193 21.26 2.01 -14.87
CA ALA A 193 22.60 1.57 -15.28
C ALA A 193 22.89 0.13 -14.82
N GLU A 194 22.50 -0.21 -13.60
CA GLU A 194 22.63 -1.57 -13.04
C GLU A 194 21.76 -2.59 -13.79
N ALA A 195 20.51 -2.24 -14.10
CA ALA A 195 19.59 -3.09 -14.84
C ALA A 195 20.15 -3.46 -16.23
N GLY A 196 20.79 -2.51 -16.92
CA GLY A 196 21.45 -2.74 -18.20
C GLY A 196 22.61 -3.74 -18.17
N ARG A 197 23.21 -3.98 -16.99
CA ARG A 197 24.34 -4.90 -16.81
C ARG A 197 23.93 -6.28 -16.30
N LYS A 198 22.64 -6.51 -15.99
CA LYS A 198 22.17 -7.83 -15.51
C LYS A 198 22.15 -8.85 -16.65
N GLU A 199 22.17 -10.13 -16.30
CA GLU A 199 22.04 -11.24 -17.26
C GLU A 199 20.71 -11.18 -18.04
N ASN A 200 19.64 -10.68 -17.42
CA ASN A 200 18.35 -10.44 -18.07
C ASN A 200 17.93 -8.96 -17.91
N PRO A 201 18.45 -8.05 -18.76
CA PRO A 201 18.15 -6.62 -18.68
C PRO A 201 16.67 -6.31 -18.85
N ARG A 202 15.98 -7.02 -19.76
CA ARG A 202 14.55 -6.81 -20.01
C ARG A 202 13.71 -6.97 -18.74
N ARG A 203 13.98 -8.04 -17.97
CA ARG A 203 13.32 -8.25 -16.68
C ARG A 203 13.74 -7.19 -15.65
N ALA A 204 15.03 -6.89 -15.56
CA ALA A 204 15.53 -5.90 -14.59
C ALA A 204 14.91 -4.51 -14.83
N PHE A 205 14.78 -4.08 -16.08
CA PHE A 205 14.08 -2.84 -16.42
C PHE A 205 12.60 -2.89 -16.07
N ALA A 206 11.90 -4.00 -16.32
CA ALA A 206 10.50 -4.17 -15.96
C ALA A 206 10.27 -4.14 -14.43
N GLU A 207 11.27 -4.48 -13.63
CA GLU A 207 11.25 -4.34 -12.17
C GLU A 207 11.40 -2.85 -11.73
N LEU A 208 11.88 -1.96 -12.60
CA LEU A 208 12.03 -0.51 -12.34
C LEU A 208 10.89 0.33 -12.93
N ILE A 209 10.63 0.15 -14.23
CA ILE A 209 9.59 0.83 -15.00
C ILE A 209 8.77 -0.26 -15.70
N SER A 210 7.58 -0.50 -15.18
CA SER A 210 6.74 -1.64 -15.59
C SER A 210 5.65 -1.26 -16.58
N HIS A 211 5.26 0.02 -16.58
CA HIS A 211 4.19 0.55 -17.39
C HIS A 211 4.58 1.90 -18.01
N ALA A 212 3.91 2.22 -19.11
CA ALA A 212 3.99 3.52 -19.75
C ALA A 212 2.57 4.09 -19.86
N ALA A 213 2.41 5.36 -19.49
CA ALA A 213 1.16 6.10 -19.60
C ALA A 213 1.23 7.09 -20.75
N ARG A 214 0.17 7.17 -21.56
CA ARG A 214 0.00 8.18 -22.60
C ARG A 214 -0.89 9.29 -22.07
N LEU A 215 -0.70 10.51 -22.58
CA LEU A 215 -1.43 11.71 -22.13
C LEU A 215 -2.96 11.60 -22.29
N ASP A 216 -3.44 10.66 -23.11
CA ASP A 216 -4.87 10.34 -23.25
C ASP A 216 -5.44 9.42 -22.16
N GLY A 217 -4.65 9.12 -21.14
CA GLY A 217 -5.04 8.31 -19.99
C GLY A 217 -4.87 6.81 -20.21
N ARG A 218 -4.41 6.34 -21.36
CA ARG A 218 -4.07 4.92 -21.55
C ARG A 218 -2.78 4.60 -20.77
N VAL A 219 -2.80 3.50 -20.03
CA VAL A 219 -1.60 2.94 -19.39
C VAL A 219 -1.56 1.45 -19.64
N GLY A 220 -0.37 0.93 -19.92
CA GLY A 220 -0.17 -0.48 -20.22
C GLY A 220 1.25 -0.92 -19.93
N ARG A 221 1.45 -2.25 -19.86
CA ARG A 221 2.79 -2.83 -19.71
C ARG A 221 3.66 -2.40 -20.88
N CYS A 222 4.90 -2.06 -20.59
CA CYS A 222 5.86 -1.58 -21.57
C CYS A 222 7.15 -2.37 -21.52
N GLU A 223 7.96 -2.23 -22.57
CA GLU A 223 9.34 -2.67 -22.59
C GLU A 223 10.24 -1.44 -22.71
N LEU A 224 11.11 -1.24 -21.72
CA LEU A 224 12.16 -0.24 -21.77
C LEU A 224 13.39 -0.86 -22.40
N ARG A 225 13.93 -0.23 -23.45
CA ARG A 225 15.11 -0.71 -24.16
C ARG A 225 16.21 0.35 -24.14
N PRO A 226 17.47 -0.03 -23.89
CA PRO A 226 18.60 0.87 -24.12
C PRO A 226 18.67 1.29 -25.60
N ASP A 227 18.98 2.56 -25.85
CA ASP A 227 19.17 3.12 -27.19
C ASP A 227 20.34 4.13 -27.18
N GLY A 228 21.54 3.65 -27.51
CA GLY A 228 22.77 4.43 -27.38
C GLY A 228 23.02 4.89 -25.94
N THR A 229 23.07 6.20 -25.72
CA THR A 229 23.19 6.81 -24.39
C THR A 229 21.85 6.96 -23.65
N GLY A 230 20.74 6.65 -24.32
CA GLY A 230 19.38 6.89 -23.86
C GLY A 230 18.54 5.62 -23.78
N TYR A 231 17.22 5.80 -23.80
CA TYR A 231 16.25 4.72 -23.65
C TYR A 231 15.03 4.93 -24.55
N LEU A 232 14.51 3.84 -25.10
CA LEU A 232 13.26 3.79 -25.85
C LEU A 232 12.16 3.17 -25.00
N LEU A 233 11.01 3.85 -24.92
CA LEU A 233 9.82 3.42 -24.20
C LEU A 233 8.58 3.70 -25.04
N ASP A 234 7.84 2.66 -25.40
CA ASP A 234 6.60 2.76 -26.22
C ASP A 234 6.75 3.68 -27.46
N GLY A 235 7.89 3.58 -28.13
CA GLY A 235 8.23 4.36 -29.34
C GLY A 235 8.75 5.77 -29.08
N HIS A 236 8.80 6.25 -27.84
CA HIS A 236 9.39 7.53 -27.47
C HIS A 236 10.82 7.35 -26.93
N ARG A 237 11.74 8.21 -27.39
CA ARG A 237 13.16 8.15 -27.01
C ARG A 237 13.47 9.23 -25.98
N PHE A 238 13.99 8.81 -24.84
CA PHE A 238 14.63 9.65 -23.83
C PHE A 238 16.14 9.65 -24.08
N GLY A 239 16.76 10.82 -24.19
CA GLY A 239 18.16 10.99 -24.57
C GLY A 239 19.19 10.52 -23.53
N SER A 240 18.78 10.38 -22.26
CA SER A 240 19.62 9.91 -21.16
C SER A 240 18.84 9.19 -20.06
N ALA A 241 19.56 8.52 -19.15
CA ALA A 241 18.97 7.95 -17.92
C ALA A 241 18.31 9.02 -17.05
N ARG A 242 18.93 10.21 -16.97
CA ARG A 242 18.43 11.34 -16.18
C ARG A 242 17.11 11.86 -16.72
N GLU A 243 17.02 12.04 -18.03
CA GLU A 243 15.77 12.48 -18.68
C GLU A 243 14.63 11.48 -18.45
N LEU A 244 14.91 10.18 -18.56
CA LEU A 244 13.92 9.14 -18.25
C LEU A 244 13.51 9.15 -16.77
N ALA A 245 14.48 9.30 -15.86
CA ALA A 245 14.24 9.33 -14.42
C ALA A 245 13.39 10.55 -14.01
N GLU A 246 13.70 11.74 -14.54
CA GLU A 246 12.90 12.95 -14.33
C GLU A 246 11.50 12.81 -14.93
N ALA A 247 11.37 12.20 -16.11
CA ALA A 247 10.07 11.89 -16.70
C ALA A 247 9.25 10.92 -15.83
N ALA A 248 9.90 10.01 -15.09
CA ALA A 248 9.23 9.06 -14.19
C ALA A 248 8.69 9.72 -12.92
N LEU A 249 9.13 10.94 -12.60
CA LEU A 249 8.57 11.76 -11.54
C LEU A 249 7.33 12.53 -11.99
N LEU A 250 7.08 12.70 -13.30
CA LEU A 250 5.93 13.45 -13.80
C LEU A 250 4.58 12.85 -13.36
N PRO A 251 4.36 11.52 -13.40
CA PRO A 251 3.14 10.95 -12.82
C PRO A 251 2.98 11.22 -11.32
N LEU A 252 4.08 11.30 -10.54
CA LEU A 252 4.00 11.69 -9.12
C LEU A 252 3.60 13.17 -8.98
N ARG A 253 4.13 14.05 -9.85
CA ARG A 253 3.76 15.47 -9.87
C ARG A 253 2.30 15.67 -10.25
N ALA A 254 1.77 14.86 -11.17
CA ALA A 254 0.35 14.87 -11.49
C ALA A 254 -0.55 14.56 -10.27
N LEU A 255 -0.03 13.82 -9.27
CA LEU A 255 -0.76 13.51 -8.03
C LEU A 255 -0.71 14.64 -7.01
N THR A 256 0.44 15.30 -6.87
CA THR A 256 0.71 16.28 -5.79
C THR A 256 0.50 17.72 -6.23
N GLU A 257 0.75 18.02 -7.50
CA GLU A 257 0.64 19.32 -8.15
C GLU A 257 -0.20 19.23 -9.44
N PRO A 258 -1.46 18.73 -9.37
CA PRO A 258 -2.25 18.42 -10.57
C PRO A 258 -2.48 19.62 -11.48
N ARG A 259 -2.66 20.83 -10.93
CA ARG A 259 -2.89 22.05 -11.71
C ARG A 259 -1.69 22.36 -12.61
N TRP A 260 -0.50 22.47 -12.02
CA TRP A 260 0.74 22.68 -12.77
C TRP A 260 0.94 21.62 -13.86
N PHE A 261 0.67 20.36 -13.53
CA PHE A 261 0.81 19.25 -14.47
C PHE A 261 -0.10 19.43 -15.70
N PHE A 262 -1.40 19.70 -15.48
CA PHE A 262 -2.35 19.87 -16.57
C PHE A 262 -2.14 21.16 -17.36
N ASP A 263 -1.66 22.24 -16.72
CA ASP A 263 -1.31 23.49 -17.39
C ASP A 263 -0.07 23.34 -18.28
N SER A 264 0.81 22.39 -17.95
CA SER A 264 2.06 22.12 -18.70
C SER A 264 1.93 21.00 -19.74
N LEU A 265 0.73 20.42 -19.90
CA LEU A 265 0.55 19.12 -20.55
C LEU A 265 1.00 19.09 -22.01
N SER A 266 0.88 20.21 -22.74
CA SER A 266 1.35 20.33 -24.13
C SER A 266 2.88 20.31 -24.27
N ALA A 267 3.62 20.56 -23.20
CA ALA A 267 5.09 20.55 -23.18
C ALA A 267 5.67 19.24 -22.62
N LEU A 268 4.82 18.34 -22.09
CA LEU A 268 5.25 17.06 -21.55
C LEU A 268 5.54 16.05 -22.67
N PRO A 269 6.39 15.04 -22.42
CA PRO A 269 6.58 13.95 -23.36
C PRO A 269 5.26 13.19 -23.59
N PRO A 270 5.02 12.67 -24.80
CA PRO A 270 3.76 11.99 -25.14
C PRO A 270 3.57 10.65 -24.41
N VAL A 271 4.65 10.13 -23.81
CA VAL A 271 4.71 8.89 -23.04
C VAL A 271 5.40 9.18 -21.71
N LEU A 272 4.76 8.82 -20.61
CA LEU A 272 5.26 8.97 -19.25
C LEU A 272 5.65 7.59 -18.69
N PRO A 273 6.91 7.38 -18.28
CA PRO A 273 7.29 6.17 -17.56
C PRO A 273 6.61 6.11 -16.20
N VAL A 274 6.08 4.94 -15.84
CA VAL A 274 5.48 4.70 -14.52
C VAL A 274 6.40 3.81 -13.71
N MET A 275 6.93 4.36 -12.61
CA MET A 275 7.74 3.59 -11.67
C MET A 275 6.96 2.38 -11.17
N SER A 276 7.64 1.23 -11.08
CA SER A 276 7.03 0.03 -10.53
C SER A 276 6.72 0.21 -9.05
N HIS A 277 5.70 -0.51 -8.57
CA HIS A 277 5.40 -0.58 -7.14
C HIS A 277 6.58 -1.11 -6.31
N LEU A 278 7.51 -1.87 -6.90
CA LEU A 278 8.69 -2.37 -6.19
C LEU A 278 9.64 -1.23 -5.85
N VAL A 279 9.89 -0.34 -6.82
CA VAL A 279 10.72 0.85 -6.61
C VAL A 279 10.05 1.77 -5.60
N THR A 280 8.77 2.09 -5.77
CA THR A 280 8.08 3.00 -4.83
C THR A 280 8.07 2.42 -3.41
N THR A 281 7.82 1.11 -3.25
CA THR A 281 7.87 0.45 -1.94
C THR A 281 9.25 0.57 -1.27
N VAL A 282 10.34 0.31 -2.00
CA VAL A 282 11.70 0.42 -1.44
C VAL A 282 12.03 1.86 -1.08
N LEU A 283 11.75 2.81 -1.97
CA LEU A 283 12.04 4.22 -1.72
C LEU A 283 11.22 4.79 -0.57
N SER A 284 9.92 4.49 -0.51
CA SER A 284 9.05 4.86 0.62
C SER A 284 9.59 4.30 1.94
N ALA A 285 10.02 3.03 1.94
CA ALA A 285 10.61 2.44 3.14
C ALA A 285 11.94 3.10 3.52
N LEU A 286 12.81 3.43 2.56
CA LEU A 286 14.09 4.12 2.80
C LEU A 286 13.89 5.53 3.35
N PHE A 287 12.94 6.29 2.81
CA PHE A 287 12.58 7.64 3.29
C PHE A 287 11.73 7.63 4.55
N GLY A 288 11.49 6.45 5.13
CA GLY A 288 10.90 6.30 6.44
C GLY A 288 9.48 6.81 6.58
N VAL A 289 8.63 6.46 5.61
CA VAL A 289 7.20 6.78 5.65
C VAL A 289 6.48 6.21 6.89
N ASP A 290 7.07 5.23 7.58
CA ASP A 290 6.58 4.70 8.87
C ASP A 290 6.91 5.57 10.08
N TYR A 291 7.63 6.69 9.88
CA TYR A 291 7.87 7.74 10.89
C TYR A 291 7.43 9.10 10.33
N PRO A 292 6.12 9.30 10.11
CA PRO A 292 5.63 10.36 9.24
C PRO A 292 5.82 11.78 9.83
N ASP A 293 6.02 11.93 11.14
CA ASP A 293 6.26 13.22 11.79
C ASP A 293 7.74 13.64 11.83
N VAL A 294 8.65 12.72 11.51
CA VAL A 294 10.06 13.07 11.43
C VAL A 294 10.31 13.75 10.10
N ARG A 295 10.48 15.08 10.16
CA ARG A 295 10.85 15.86 8.99
C ARG A 295 12.31 15.58 8.62
N PRO A 296 12.64 15.43 7.32
CA PRO A 296 14.01 15.55 6.88
C PRO A 296 14.51 16.94 7.30
N SER A 297 15.52 17.00 8.16
CA SER A 297 16.15 18.27 8.54
C SER A 297 16.87 18.83 7.31
N ALA A 298 16.24 19.78 6.62
CA ALA A 298 16.89 20.51 5.52
C ALA A 298 17.76 21.67 6.02
N ASP A 299 17.56 22.17 7.25
CA ASP A 299 18.04 23.51 7.66
C ASP A 299 18.70 23.60 9.05
N VAL A 300 19.30 22.52 9.58
CA VAL A 300 20.04 22.62 10.85
C VAL A 300 21.54 22.35 10.63
N PRO A 301 22.38 23.39 10.44
CA PRO A 301 23.81 23.28 10.60
C PRO A 301 24.14 23.34 12.10
N GLU A 302 23.75 22.33 12.88
CA GLU A 302 24.23 22.22 14.26
C GLU A 302 25.31 21.15 14.39
N PRO A 303 26.43 21.46 15.07
CA PRO A 303 27.37 20.45 15.51
C PRO A 303 26.77 19.74 16.73
N VAL A 304 25.87 18.78 16.50
CA VAL A 304 25.30 17.98 17.59
C VAL A 304 26.27 16.84 17.92
N THR A 305 26.84 16.91 19.12
CA THR A 305 27.80 15.97 19.73
C THR A 305 27.22 14.58 20.06
N ALA A 306 26.18 14.15 19.36
CA ALA A 306 25.72 12.77 19.27
C ALA A 306 25.01 12.58 17.92
N PRO A 307 25.30 11.53 17.14
CA PRO A 307 24.59 11.31 15.89
C PRO A 307 23.12 11.05 16.24
N SER A 308 22.25 12.02 15.97
CA SER A 308 20.81 11.80 15.92
C SER A 308 20.55 10.78 14.81
N ARG A 309 20.50 9.50 15.17
CA ARG A 309 20.28 8.42 14.22
C ARG A 309 18.90 8.60 13.60
N ALA A 310 18.82 8.42 12.28
CA ALA A 310 17.54 8.42 11.58
C ALA A 310 16.56 7.44 12.27
N PRO A 311 15.29 7.83 12.47
CA PRO A 311 14.28 6.95 13.06
C PRO A 311 14.19 5.63 12.29
N GLY A 312 13.90 4.52 12.99
CA GLY A 312 13.89 3.19 12.35
C GLY A 312 15.27 2.58 12.11
N LEU A 313 16.38 3.33 12.22
CA LEU A 313 17.74 2.79 12.11
C LEU A 313 18.13 2.06 13.42
N THR A 314 18.79 0.92 13.27
CA THR A 314 19.26 0.07 14.38
C THR A 314 20.76 0.27 14.63
N ASP A 315 21.24 -0.20 15.78
CA ASP A 315 22.68 -0.22 16.11
C ASP A 315 23.51 -1.03 15.10
N GLY A 316 22.88 -2.03 14.47
CA GLY A 316 23.48 -2.85 13.43
C GLY A 316 23.55 -2.18 12.05
N GLY A 317 23.14 -0.91 11.92
CA GLY A 317 23.27 -0.12 10.69
C GLY A 317 22.23 -0.41 9.61
N PHE A 318 21.15 -1.14 9.93
CA PHE A 318 20.03 -1.39 9.03
C PHE A 318 18.74 -0.71 9.52
N ARG A 319 17.86 -0.36 8.58
CA ARG A 319 16.54 0.22 8.84
C ARG A 319 15.49 -0.87 8.97
N VAL A 320 14.61 -0.75 9.96
CA VAL A 320 13.38 -1.54 10.03
C VAL A 320 12.21 -0.68 9.58
N HIS A 321 11.43 -1.20 8.64
CA HIS A 321 10.22 -0.57 8.13
C HIS A 321 9.01 -1.45 8.41
N LEU A 322 8.01 -0.94 9.12
CA LEU A 322 6.75 -1.64 9.35
C LEU A 322 5.70 -1.18 8.34
N HIS A 323 4.89 -2.10 7.83
CA HIS A 323 3.88 -1.80 6.81
C HIS A 323 2.62 -2.66 6.98
N TRP A 324 1.45 -2.03 7.07
CA TRP A 324 0.15 -2.73 7.07
C TRP A 324 -0.25 -3.11 5.64
N GLY A 325 -0.03 -4.37 5.27
CA GLY A 325 -0.37 -4.91 3.96
C GLY A 325 -1.82 -5.37 3.87
N ALA A 326 -2.52 -4.96 2.81
CA ALA A 326 -3.86 -5.44 2.48
C ALA A 326 -3.87 -6.91 1.99
N ARG A 327 -5.06 -7.47 1.75
CA ARG A 327 -5.29 -8.86 1.31
C ARG A 327 -4.43 -9.28 0.10
N ALA A 328 -4.26 -8.43 -0.90
CA ALA A 328 -3.41 -8.76 -2.06
C ALA A 328 -1.91 -8.80 -1.72
N MET A 329 -1.45 -7.89 -0.85
CA MET A 329 -0.04 -7.70 -0.50
C MET A 329 0.43 -8.73 0.53
N ALA A 330 -0.25 -8.79 1.67
CA ALA A 330 0.06 -9.69 2.78
C ALA A 330 -0.62 -11.05 2.64
N GLY A 331 -1.85 -11.07 2.14
CA GLY A 331 -2.66 -12.28 2.22
C GLY A 331 -3.00 -12.68 3.65
N CYS A 332 -3.44 -13.91 3.80
CA CYS A 332 -3.84 -14.59 5.03
C CYS A 332 -3.25 -16.00 5.00
N PRO A 333 -1.97 -16.18 5.41
CA PRO A 333 -1.38 -17.52 5.54
C PRO A 333 -2.16 -18.36 6.56
N PRO A 334 -2.20 -19.71 6.40
CA PRO A 334 -1.36 -20.50 5.51
C PRO A 334 -1.87 -20.60 4.06
N ARG A 335 -3.13 -20.25 3.76
CA ARG A 335 -3.72 -20.45 2.43
C ARG A 335 -3.24 -19.43 1.39
N ARG A 336 -3.13 -18.15 1.78
CA ARG A 336 -2.82 -17.05 0.86
C ARG A 336 -1.62 -16.25 1.36
N GLY A 337 -0.46 -16.38 0.73
CA GLY A 337 0.78 -15.68 1.16
C GLY A 337 1.00 -14.27 0.61
N GLY A 338 0.01 -13.69 -0.08
CA GLY A 338 0.13 -12.40 -0.76
C GLY A 338 1.18 -12.38 -1.89
N TYR A 339 1.35 -11.24 -2.56
CA TYR A 339 2.45 -11.08 -3.54
C TYR A 339 3.79 -10.74 -2.89
N PHE A 340 3.80 -10.18 -1.67
CA PHE A 340 5.02 -9.73 -1.02
C PHE A 340 5.90 -10.90 -0.56
N GLY A 341 5.29 -11.97 -0.04
CA GLY A 341 5.99 -13.18 0.41
C GLY A 341 6.62 -14.03 -0.70
N ARG A 342 6.40 -13.68 -1.97
CA ARG A 342 6.93 -14.45 -3.12
C ARG A 342 8.45 -14.29 -3.22
N LYS A 343 9.16 -15.40 -3.43
CA LYS A 343 10.63 -15.41 -3.63
C LYS A 343 11.10 -14.47 -4.75
N SER A 344 10.30 -14.30 -5.80
CA SER A 344 10.58 -13.39 -6.90
C SER A 344 10.56 -11.92 -6.47
N THR A 345 9.59 -11.53 -5.65
CA THR A 345 9.47 -10.18 -5.10
C THR A 345 10.67 -9.85 -4.21
N ALA A 346 11.00 -10.74 -3.26
CA ALA A 346 12.17 -10.56 -2.39
C ALA A 346 13.51 -10.50 -3.17
N ARG A 347 13.61 -11.20 -4.31
CA ARG A 347 14.79 -11.10 -5.19
C ARG A 347 14.85 -9.74 -5.89
N ALA A 348 13.73 -9.25 -6.42
CA ALA A 348 13.66 -7.95 -7.08
C ALA A 348 13.95 -6.81 -6.08
N MET A 349 13.35 -6.84 -4.88
CA MET A 349 13.63 -5.86 -3.82
C MET A 349 15.11 -5.84 -3.41
N ARG A 350 15.78 -7.00 -3.33
CA ARG A 350 17.24 -7.06 -3.13
C ARG A 350 18.02 -6.45 -4.30
N GLY A 351 17.57 -6.72 -5.53
CA GLY A 351 18.17 -6.17 -6.74
C GLY A 351 18.06 -4.64 -6.84
N ILE A 352 17.01 -4.06 -6.25
CA ILE A 352 16.82 -2.61 -6.12
C ILE A 352 17.62 -2.07 -4.93
N THR A 353 17.44 -2.64 -3.73
CA THR A 353 18.04 -2.11 -2.49
C THR A 353 19.56 -2.18 -2.51
N GLY A 354 20.15 -3.24 -3.09
CA GLY A 354 21.61 -3.46 -3.08
C GLY A 354 22.42 -2.33 -3.71
N PRO A 355 22.16 -1.95 -4.97
CA PRO A 355 22.80 -0.79 -5.58
C PRO A 355 22.61 0.50 -4.79
N LEU A 356 21.40 0.72 -4.24
CA LEU A 356 21.12 1.95 -3.49
C LEU A 356 21.97 2.05 -2.23
N VAL A 357 22.02 0.99 -1.42
CA VAL A 357 22.85 0.93 -0.20
C VAL A 357 24.34 1.12 -0.48
N ARG A 358 24.80 0.66 -1.64
CA ARG A 358 26.20 0.80 -2.04
C ARG A 358 26.54 2.22 -2.46
N ASP A 359 25.64 2.87 -3.19
CA ASP A 359 25.95 4.10 -3.93
C ASP A 359 25.39 5.39 -3.27
N PHE A 360 24.53 5.27 -2.25
CA PHE A 360 23.90 6.42 -1.57
C PHE A 360 24.02 6.32 -0.05
N ALA A 361 24.46 7.41 0.60
CA ALA A 361 24.65 7.47 2.05
C ALA A 361 23.30 7.45 2.81
N GLU A 362 22.23 7.89 2.16
CA GLU A 362 20.86 7.90 2.66
C GLU A 362 20.22 6.51 2.66
N ALA A 363 20.80 5.54 1.95
CA ALA A 363 20.26 4.20 1.81
C ALA A 363 20.91 3.23 2.79
N HIS A 364 20.08 2.55 3.58
CA HIS A 364 20.51 1.53 4.53
C HIS A 364 19.92 0.16 4.15
N PRO A 365 20.58 -0.96 4.53
CA PRO A 365 19.96 -2.27 4.44
C PRO A 365 18.58 -2.27 5.09
N LEU A 366 17.62 -2.98 4.49
CA LEU A 366 16.22 -2.84 4.84
C LEU A 366 15.62 -4.13 5.38
N CYS A 367 15.16 -4.11 6.63
CA CYS A 367 14.25 -5.11 7.20
C CYS A 367 12.81 -4.63 6.97
N PHE A 368 12.12 -5.22 5.99
CA PHE A 368 10.73 -4.86 5.68
C PHE A 368 9.78 -5.81 6.39
N VAL A 369 9.07 -5.31 7.39
CA VAL A 369 8.14 -6.06 8.25
C VAL A 369 6.70 -5.83 7.77
N LEU A 370 6.12 -6.85 7.14
CA LEU A 370 4.75 -6.85 6.65
C LEU A 370 3.78 -7.35 7.72
N LEU A 371 2.88 -6.45 8.11
CA LEU A 371 1.80 -6.66 9.07
C LEU A 371 0.50 -6.98 8.31
N PRO A 372 -0.17 -8.12 8.56
CA PRO A 372 -1.39 -8.48 7.84
C PRO A 372 -2.58 -7.67 8.35
N ALA A 373 -2.93 -6.58 7.65
CA ALA A 373 -4.14 -5.80 7.96
C ALA A 373 -5.46 -6.62 7.93
N PRO A 374 -5.61 -7.68 7.11
CA PRO A 374 -6.84 -8.47 7.08
C PRO A 374 -7.21 -9.13 8.41
N VAL A 375 -6.30 -9.28 9.37
CA VAL A 375 -6.65 -9.82 10.70
C VAL A 375 -7.71 -8.99 11.41
N PHE A 376 -7.81 -7.69 11.12
CA PHE A 376 -8.85 -6.81 11.66
C PHE A 376 -10.23 -6.97 10.99
N MET A 377 -10.35 -7.85 9.98
CA MET A 377 -11.67 -8.29 9.51
C MET A 377 -12.41 -9.09 10.59
N LEU A 378 -11.68 -9.63 11.57
CA LEU A 378 -12.20 -10.27 12.78
C LEU A 378 -12.68 -9.26 13.84
N CYS A 379 -12.59 -7.94 13.59
CA CYS A 379 -13.15 -6.90 14.45
C CYS A 379 -14.46 -6.41 13.84
N PRO A 380 -15.64 -6.89 14.28
CA PRO A 380 -16.93 -6.50 13.73
C PRO A 380 -17.25 -5.02 14.01
N PRO A 381 -18.16 -4.39 13.23
CA PRO A 381 -18.65 -3.06 13.56
C PRO A 381 -19.41 -3.08 14.89
N GLY A 382 -19.28 -2.02 15.70
CA GLY A 382 -19.98 -1.90 16.98
C GLY A 382 -21.51 -1.89 16.90
N THR A 383 -22.08 -1.67 15.71
CA THR A 383 -23.52 -1.80 15.45
C THR A 383 -24.01 -3.25 15.46
N SER A 384 -23.11 -4.24 15.45
CA SER A 384 -23.40 -5.68 15.45
C SER A 384 -22.81 -6.36 16.69
N ALA A 385 -23.23 -5.96 17.89
CA ALA A 385 -22.67 -6.49 19.15
C ALA A 385 -22.68 -8.03 19.25
N GLY A 386 -23.71 -8.70 18.70
CA GLY A 386 -23.79 -10.16 18.67
C GLY A 386 -22.64 -10.83 17.90
N ASP A 387 -22.10 -10.18 16.86
CA ASP A 387 -20.95 -10.70 16.12
C ASP A 387 -19.70 -10.79 17.00
N ALA A 388 -19.51 -9.82 17.90
CA ALA A 388 -18.35 -9.80 18.80
C ALA A 388 -18.41 -10.95 19.81
N GLU A 389 -19.57 -11.21 20.41
CA GLU A 389 -19.76 -12.33 21.35
C GLU A 389 -19.51 -13.69 20.68
N VAL A 390 -20.05 -13.85 19.47
CA VAL A 390 -19.90 -15.08 18.69
C VAL A 390 -18.44 -15.30 18.27
N LEU A 391 -17.74 -14.25 17.82
CA LEU A 391 -16.31 -14.31 17.51
C LEU A 391 -15.42 -14.58 18.73
N ALA A 392 -15.76 -14.05 19.91
CA ALA A 392 -15.05 -14.37 21.15
C ALA A 392 -15.12 -15.88 21.46
N GLY A 393 -16.25 -16.54 21.16
CA GLY A 393 -16.39 -17.99 21.23
C GLY A 393 -15.43 -18.75 20.29
N LEU A 394 -15.28 -18.28 19.05
CA LEU A 394 -14.27 -18.79 18.11
C LEU A 394 -12.85 -18.61 18.65
N PHE A 395 -12.50 -17.41 19.12
CA PHE A 395 -11.14 -17.11 19.60
C PHE A 395 -10.77 -17.96 20.81
N LYS A 396 -11.69 -18.13 21.76
CA LYS A 396 -11.49 -19.02 22.91
C LYS A 396 -11.19 -20.46 22.48
N THR A 397 -11.94 -20.97 21.50
CA THR A 397 -11.74 -22.32 20.94
C THR A 397 -10.36 -22.43 20.29
N THR A 398 -9.98 -21.45 19.45
CA THR A 398 -8.67 -21.41 18.78
C THR A 398 -7.51 -21.29 19.77
N LEU A 399 -7.62 -20.44 20.80
CA LEU A 399 -6.59 -20.26 21.82
C LEU A 399 -6.38 -21.51 22.68
N SER A 400 -7.39 -22.38 22.78
CA SER A 400 -7.30 -23.66 23.50
C SER A 400 -6.67 -24.78 22.66
N ALA A 401 -6.50 -24.57 21.35
CA ALA A 401 -5.94 -25.54 20.42
C ALA A 401 -4.45 -25.28 20.14
N PRO A 402 -3.68 -26.28 19.68
CA PRO A 402 -2.34 -26.05 19.14
C PRO A 402 -2.35 -25.00 18.02
N GLY A 403 -1.41 -24.06 18.04
CA GLY A 403 -1.43 -22.91 17.13
C GLY A 403 -1.32 -23.26 15.64
N ASP A 404 -0.71 -24.40 15.31
CA ASP A 404 -0.65 -24.96 13.94
C ASP A 404 -1.98 -25.56 13.46
N GLN A 405 -2.92 -25.82 14.37
CA GLN A 405 -4.27 -26.32 14.08
C GLN A 405 -5.33 -25.21 13.98
N ALA A 406 -4.95 -23.95 14.23
CA ALA A 406 -5.89 -22.82 14.28
C ALA A 406 -6.82 -22.71 13.06
N TYR A 407 -6.29 -23.03 11.87
CA TYR A 407 -7.06 -23.06 10.63
C TYR A 407 -8.17 -24.11 10.64
N GLU A 408 -7.83 -25.37 10.91
CA GLU A 408 -8.78 -26.48 10.95
C GLU A 408 -9.79 -26.31 12.09
N THR A 409 -9.34 -25.80 13.24
CA THR A 409 -10.23 -25.44 14.35
C THR A 409 -11.25 -24.38 13.94
N ALA A 410 -10.83 -23.35 13.20
CA ALA A 410 -11.73 -22.31 12.72
C ALA A 410 -12.73 -22.85 11.69
N LEU A 411 -12.31 -23.72 10.77
CA LEU A 411 -13.23 -24.37 9.81
C LEU A 411 -14.30 -25.21 10.51
N GLY A 412 -13.90 -26.08 11.45
CA GLY A 412 -14.84 -26.91 12.20
C GLY A 412 -15.82 -26.06 13.00
N TRP A 413 -15.33 -25.00 13.63
CA TRP A 413 -16.17 -24.07 14.39
C TRP A 413 -17.16 -23.34 13.49
N LEU A 414 -16.73 -22.84 12.33
CA LEU A 414 -17.59 -22.14 11.37
C LEU A 414 -18.67 -23.04 10.80
N ALA A 415 -18.39 -24.33 10.56
CA ALA A 415 -19.39 -25.27 10.08
C ALA A 415 -20.59 -25.42 11.04
N GLU A 416 -20.36 -25.24 12.33
CA GLU A 416 -21.38 -25.38 13.38
C GLU A 416 -22.05 -24.04 13.76
N HIS A 417 -21.30 -22.94 13.75
CA HIS A 417 -21.72 -21.68 14.38
C HIS A 417 -21.91 -20.49 13.42
N ARG A 418 -21.67 -20.67 12.10
CA ARG A 418 -21.76 -19.54 11.14
C ARG A 418 -23.10 -18.81 11.17
N ASP A 419 -24.19 -19.52 11.44
CA ASP A 419 -25.55 -18.97 11.35
C ASP A 419 -25.82 -17.99 12.51
N GLY A 420 -24.94 -17.94 13.52
CA GLY A 420 -24.92 -16.91 14.56
C GLY A 420 -24.25 -15.60 14.16
N LEU A 421 -23.59 -15.55 12.99
CA LEU A 421 -22.91 -14.34 12.49
C LEU A 421 -23.80 -13.55 11.54
N SER A 422 -23.71 -12.23 11.61
CA SER A 422 -24.44 -11.35 10.71
C SER A 422 -23.99 -11.51 9.25
N ALA A 423 -24.93 -11.33 8.33
CA ALA A 423 -24.62 -11.35 6.89
C ALA A 423 -23.56 -10.30 6.53
N TYR A 424 -23.54 -9.16 7.22
CA TYR A 424 -22.55 -8.11 6.98
C TYR A 424 -21.14 -8.58 7.35
N LEU A 425 -20.94 -9.19 8.53
CA LEU A 425 -19.63 -9.71 8.92
C LEU A 425 -19.13 -10.75 7.92
N LEU A 426 -19.98 -11.69 7.53
CA LEU A 426 -19.64 -12.74 6.58
C LEU A 426 -19.24 -12.12 5.22
N ASP A 427 -19.98 -11.13 4.73
CA ASP A 427 -19.70 -10.48 3.45
C ASP A 427 -18.31 -9.82 3.39
N ARG A 428 -17.74 -9.39 4.53
CA ARG A 428 -16.40 -8.80 4.59
C ARG A 428 -15.33 -9.76 4.05
N PHE A 429 -15.48 -11.06 4.27
CA PHE A 429 -14.48 -12.07 3.90
C PHE A 429 -14.57 -12.52 2.45
N ARG A 430 -15.62 -12.12 1.72
CA ARG A 430 -15.74 -12.40 0.30
C ARG A 430 -14.79 -11.52 -0.50
N ASP A 431 -14.47 -11.97 -1.71
CA ASP A 431 -13.87 -11.07 -2.69
C ASP A 431 -14.91 -10.02 -3.09
N GLY A 432 -14.50 -8.76 -3.19
CA GLY A 432 -15.45 -7.68 -3.41
C GLY A 432 -14.85 -6.28 -3.40
N SER A 433 -15.70 -5.34 -3.76
CA SER A 433 -15.39 -3.90 -3.84
C SER A 433 -15.42 -3.23 -2.46
N GLY A 434 -15.05 -1.94 -2.38
CA GLY A 434 -15.30 -1.09 -1.22
C GLY A 434 -16.78 -0.71 -1.01
N VAL A 435 -17.69 -1.28 -1.80
CA VAL A 435 -19.15 -1.17 -1.63
C VAL A 435 -19.68 -2.52 -1.14
N PRO A 436 -20.44 -2.56 -0.03
CA PRO A 436 -21.09 -3.79 0.43
C PRO A 436 -21.96 -4.42 -0.66
N HIS A 437 -21.95 -5.75 -0.78
CA HIS A 437 -22.65 -6.46 -1.87
C HIS A 437 -24.16 -6.26 -1.86
N ASP A 438 -24.75 -6.01 -0.69
CA ASP A 438 -26.18 -5.77 -0.55
C ASP A 438 -26.61 -4.33 -0.87
N GLY A 439 -25.66 -3.42 -1.10
CA GLY A 439 -25.91 -2.00 -1.35
C GLY A 439 -26.68 -1.29 -0.23
N ALA A 440 -26.78 -1.91 0.96
CA ALA A 440 -27.56 -1.38 2.06
C ALA A 440 -26.83 -0.21 2.72
N SER A 441 -27.58 0.86 2.96
CA SER A 441 -27.07 2.01 3.70
C SER A 441 -26.90 1.63 5.17
N ARG A 442 -25.76 2.02 5.75
CA ARG A 442 -25.39 1.70 7.13
C ARG A 442 -24.95 2.95 7.87
N GLU A 443 -25.25 2.97 9.15
CA GLU A 443 -24.70 3.96 10.07
C GLU A 443 -23.18 3.78 10.20
N ALA A 444 -22.49 4.87 10.54
CA ALA A 444 -21.07 4.80 10.82
C ALA A 444 -20.83 3.95 12.08
N ALA A 445 -19.82 3.09 12.04
CA ALA A 445 -19.51 2.19 13.13
C ALA A 445 -18.02 2.13 13.38
N VAL A 446 -17.64 2.10 14.66
CA VAL A 446 -16.26 1.83 15.08
C VAL A 446 -16.10 0.31 15.21
N PRO A 447 -15.01 -0.28 14.68
CA PRO A 447 -14.71 -1.68 14.91
C PRO A 447 -14.53 -1.98 16.39
N VAL A 448 -15.03 -3.13 16.83
CA VAL A 448 -14.88 -3.63 18.21
C VAL A 448 -13.91 -4.79 18.17
N GLU A 449 -12.93 -4.79 19.08
CA GLU A 449 -12.07 -5.96 19.33
C GLU A 449 -12.85 -6.96 20.20
N PRO A 450 -13.18 -8.17 19.70
CA PRO A 450 -13.83 -9.17 20.55
C PRO A 450 -12.88 -9.70 21.62
N ASP A 451 -13.44 -10.19 22.73
CA ASP A 451 -12.66 -10.80 23.80
C ASP A 451 -11.76 -11.93 23.26
N GLY A 452 -10.47 -11.88 23.62
CA GLY A 452 -9.45 -12.81 23.14
C GLY A 452 -8.76 -12.42 21.82
N PHE A 453 -9.23 -11.38 21.10
CA PHE A 453 -8.59 -10.95 19.85
C PHE A 453 -7.10 -10.61 20.02
N ARG A 454 -6.79 -9.83 21.06
CA ARG A 454 -5.42 -9.41 21.37
C ARG A 454 -4.51 -10.57 21.80
N ASP A 455 -5.09 -11.67 22.27
CA ASP A 455 -4.37 -12.86 22.73
C ASP A 455 -3.97 -13.80 21.59
N LEU A 456 -4.68 -13.73 20.46
CA LEU A 456 -4.34 -14.48 19.25
C LEU A 456 -2.94 -14.10 18.78
N THR A 457 -2.16 -15.08 18.33
CA THR A 457 -0.98 -14.78 17.51
C THR A 457 -1.41 -14.30 16.12
N LEU A 458 -0.55 -13.54 15.43
CA LEU A 458 -0.82 -13.15 14.05
C LEU A 458 -0.90 -14.34 13.11
N ARG A 459 -0.22 -15.45 13.41
CA ARG A 459 -0.43 -16.73 12.73
C ARG A 459 -1.84 -17.25 12.92
N GLN A 460 -2.34 -17.30 14.16
CA GLN A 460 -3.71 -17.75 14.45
C GLN A 460 -4.74 -16.82 13.81
N ALA A 461 -4.62 -15.50 13.99
CA ALA A 461 -5.55 -14.53 13.41
C ALA A 461 -5.56 -14.60 11.87
N SER A 462 -4.40 -14.77 11.22
CA SER A 462 -4.34 -14.97 9.77
C SER A 462 -5.00 -16.27 9.33
N ALA A 463 -4.83 -17.35 10.11
CA ALA A 463 -5.48 -18.64 9.84
C ALA A 463 -7.00 -18.56 9.97
N LEU A 464 -7.52 -17.81 10.95
CA LEU A 464 -8.97 -17.58 11.10
C LEU A 464 -9.55 -16.84 9.90
N VAL A 465 -8.90 -15.75 9.46
CA VAL A 465 -9.33 -15.03 8.25
C VAL A 465 -9.31 -15.95 7.03
N ALA A 466 -8.27 -16.78 6.87
CA ALA A 466 -8.19 -17.74 5.78
C ALA A 466 -9.32 -18.77 5.81
N ALA A 467 -9.75 -19.23 7.00
CA ALA A 467 -10.87 -20.16 7.16
C ALA A 467 -12.22 -19.52 6.78
N PHE A 468 -12.43 -18.25 7.14
CA PHE A 468 -13.58 -17.47 6.68
C PHE A 468 -13.58 -17.31 5.16
N GLU A 469 -12.45 -16.90 4.56
CA GLU A 469 -12.32 -16.78 3.10
C GLU A 469 -12.64 -18.10 2.39
N GLU A 470 -12.17 -19.24 2.91
CA GLU A 470 -12.44 -20.57 2.31
C GLU A 470 -13.89 -21.01 2.45
N THR A 471 -14.53 -20.71 3.58
CA THR A 471 -15.93 -21.11 3.83
C THR A 471 -16.91 -20.28 2.98
N LEU A 472 -16.50 -19.08 2.54
CA LEU A 472 -17.35 -18.09 1.89
C LEU A 472 -17.01 -17.83 0.41
N ALA A 473 -15.91 -18.42 -0.08
CA ALA A 473 -15.57 -18.51 -1.50
C ALA A 473 -16.51 -19.49 -2.22
#